data_AF-A0A5P9HA98-F1
#
_entry.id   AF-A0A5P9HA98-F1
#
_cell.length_a   1.000
_cell.length_b   1.000
_cell.length_c   1.000
_cell.angle_alpha   90.00
_cell.angle_beta   90.00
_cell.angle_gamma   90.00
#
_symmetry.space_group_name_H-M   'P 1'
#
loop_
_entity.id
_entity.type
_entity.pdbx_description
1 polymer ?
#
loop_
_entity_poly.entity_id
_entity_poly.type
_entity_poly.pdbx_seq_one_letter_code
_entity_poly.pdbx_strand_id
1 'polypeptide(L)'
;MHLFVEYLGPSTNAIYAGVHWAKRKKAKDDACRATLAAVRAADIQPVAGRVDLVFRPRLGKGVRRRDTSNASMTAKLLEDALVKAGVLADDTEAHVRRVILEPAEIDRQAVTGTTIEIIELDDEEYPLQGMGGGLSPVADAGNRKAERATKETAA
;
A
#
# COMPACT_ATOMS: atom_id res chain seq x y z
N MET A 1 -9.11 -1.79 12.03
CA MET A 1 -9.03 -0.43 12.61
C MET A 1 -9.09 0.62 11.50
N HIS A 2 -9.62 1.82 11.76
CA HIS A 2 -9.61 2.93 10.79
C HIS A 2 -8.87 4.13 11.36
N LEU A 3 -7.95 4.70 10.58
CA LEU A 3 -7.16 5.86 10.93
C LEU A 3 -7.26 6.90 9.81
N PHE A 4 -7.77 8.09 10.11
CA PHE A 4 -7.71 9.19 9.17
C PHE A 4 -6.45 10.03 9.39
N VAL A 5 -5.61 10.15 8.38
CA VAL A 5 -4.41 10.98 8.41
C VAL A 5 -4.61 12.19 7.50
N GLU A 6 -4.45 13.40 8.04
CA GLU A 6 -4.51 14.67 7.29
C GLU A 6 -3.27 14.86 6.41
N TYR A 7 -3.07 13.92 5.48
CA TYR A 7 -1.94 13.88 4.58
C TYR A 7 -2.34 13.31 3.22
N LEU A 8 -1.87 13.99 2.17
CA LEU A 8 -1.91 13.53 0.79
C LEU A 8 -0.56 13.87 0.16
N GLY A 9 0.17 12.83 -0.24
CA GLY A 9 1.53 12.96 -0.73
C GLY A 9 1.63 13.51 -2.17
N PRO A 10 2.88 13.70 -2.65
CA PRO A 10 3.11 13.94 -4.06
C PRO A 10 2.54 12.78 -4.89
N SER A 11 2.18 13.09 -6.12
CA SER A 11 1.75 12.06 -7.06
C SER A 11 2.95 11.19 -7.44
N THR A 12 2.73 9.91 -7.67
CA THR A 12 3.73 8.99 -8.24
C THR A 12 4.36 9.55 -9.52
N ASN A 13 3.56 10.15 -10.40
CA ASN A 13 4.09 10.79 -11.61
C ASN A 13 5.02 11.97 -11.31
N ALA A 14 4.71 12.79 -10.29
CA ALA A 14 5.60 13.87 -9.88
C ALA A 14 6.95 13.32 -9.40
N ILE A 15 6.96 12.21 -8.67
CA ILE A 15 8.20 11.55 -8.23
C ILE A 15 9.04 11.11 -9.44
N TYR A 16 8.44 10.45 -10.43
CA TYR A 16 9.14 10.05 -11.65
C TYR A 16 9.64 11.22 -12.50
N ALA A 17 8.96 12.37 -12.47
CA ALA A 17 9.40 13.60 -13.13
C ALA A 17 10.62 14.27 -12.45
N GLY A 18 11.23 13.64 -11.44
CA GLY A 18 12.48 14.13 -10.84
C GLY A 18 12.29 15.14 -9.71
N VAL A 19 11.30 14.95 -8.83
CA VAL A 19 11.17 15.80 -7.63
C VAL A 19 12.47 15.82 -6.82
N HIS A 20 13.00 17.02 -6.60
CA HIS A 20 14.22 17.28 -5.84
C HIS A 20 14.21 16.57 -4.48
N TRP A 21 15.35 16.02 -4.06
CA TRP A 21 15.48 15.20 -2.85
C TRP A 21 14.96 15.91 -1.59
N ALA A 22 15.18 17.23 -1.48
CA ALA A 22 14.69 18.01 -0.34
C ALA A 22 13.15 18.01 -0.24
N LYS A 23 12.44 18.05 -1.37
CA LYS A 23 10.98 17.95 -1.41
C LYS A 23 10.51 16.54 -1.05
N ARG A 24 11.23 15.50 -1.48
CA ARG A 24 10.94 14.11 -1.08
C ARG A 24 11.13 13.90 0.42
N LYS A 25 12.23 14.44 0.98
CA LYS A 25 12.49 14.42 2.43
C LYS A 25 11.37 15.14 3.18
N LYS A 26 11.00 16.34 2.75
CA LYS A 26 9.88 17.08 3.35
C LYS A 26 8.57 16.29 3.30
N ALA A 27 8.26 15.64 2.17
CA ALA A 27 7.06 14.82 2.05
C ALA A 27 7.06 13.65 3.06
N LYS A 28 8.21 13.00 3.26
CA LYS A 28 8.38 11.93 4.28
C LYS A 28 8.21 12.46 5.69
N ASP A 29 8.84 13.59 6.02
CA ASP A 29 8.75 14.20 7.35
C ASP A 29 7.32 14.67 7.66
N ASP A 30 6.62 15.23 6.67
CA ASP A 30 5.23 15.66 6.78
C ASP A 30 4.29 14.45 6.98
N ALA A 31 4.51 13.34 6.28
CA ALA A 31 3.76 12.09 6.49
C ALA A 31 3.96 11.55 7.91
N CYS A 32 5.22 11.45 8.36
CA CYS A 32 5.53 10.96 9.72
C CYS A 32 4.84 11.80 10.79
N ARG A 33 4.89 13.13 10.66
CA ARG A 33 4.26 14.06 11.62
C ARG A 33 2.73 13.90 11.63
N ALA A 34 2.11 13.85 10.45
CA ALA A 34 0.65 13.71 10.34
C ALA A 34 0.17 12.36 10.88
N THR A 35 0.85 11.26 10.53
CA THR A 35 0.51 9.92 11.03
C THR A 35 0.66 9.83 12.54
N LEU A 36 1.77 10.32 13.11
CA LEU A 36 1.97 10.30 14.56
C LEU A 36 0.88 11.09 15.30
N ALA A 37 0.48 12.25 14.76
CA ALA A 37 -0.60 13.05 15.34
C ALA A 37 -1.94 12.29 15.28
N ALA A 38 -2.25 11.66 14.14
CA ALA A 38 -3.47 10.89 13.97
C ALA A 38 -3.52 9.66 14.89
N VAL A 39 -2.43 8.90 14.98
CA VAL A 39 -2.31 7.71 15.85
C VAL A 39 -2.56 8.07 17.30
N ARG A 40 -1.94 9.16 17.79
CA ARG A 40 -2.14 9.65 19.16
C ARG A 40 -3.56 10.14 19.40
N ALA A 41 -4.14 10.88 18.46
CA ALA A 41 -5.49 11.42 18.59
C ALA A 41 -6.56 10.31 18.60
N ALA A 42 -6.33 9.23 17.85
CA ALA A 42 -7.23 8.09 17.76
C ALA A 42 -6.91 6.96 18.77
N ASP A 43 -5.89 7.14 19.62
CA ASP A 43 -5.41 6.15 20.59
C ASP A 43 -5.18 4.75 19.99
N ILE A 44 -4.64 4.72 18.76
CA ILE A 44 -4.36 3.46 18.05
C ILE A 44 -3.23 2.72 18.74
N GLN A 45 -3.49 1.46 19.10
CA GLN A 45 -2.52 0.56 19.71
C GLN A 45 -1.65 -0.13 18.66
N PRO A 46 -0.44 -0.60 19.03
CA PRO A 46 0.39 -1.43 18.16
C PRO A 46 -0.32 -2.72 17.75
N VAL A 47 -0.14 -3.13 16.49
CA VAL A 47 -0.58 -4.43 16.00
C VAL A 47 0.47 -5.49 16.32
N ALA A 48 0.03 -6.63 16.85
CA ALA A 48 0.93 -7.76 17.17
C ALA A 48 1.18 -8.68 15.97
N GLY A 49 0.19 -8.86 15.10
CA GLY A 49 0.23 -9.80 13.97
C GLY A 49 0.48 -9.13 12.60
N ARG A 50 0.17 -9.88 11.54
CA ARG A 50 0.20 -9.36 10.16
C ARG A 50 -1.04 -8.56 9.82
N VAL A 51 -0.90 -7.65 8.86
CA VAL A 51 -1.98 -6.80 8.38
C VAL A 51 -2.14 -6.81 6.87
N ASP A 52 -3.37 -6.56 6.42
CA ASP A 52 -3.63 -5.92 5.14
C ASP A 52 -3.89 -4.41 5.39
N LEU A 53 -3.35 -3.56 4.51
CA LEU A 53 -3.54 -2.12 4.55
C LEU A 53 -4.39 -1.66 3.37
N VAL A 54 -5.44 -0.88 3.63
CA VAL A 54 -6.24 -0.21 2.59
C VAL A 54 -6.07 1.29 2.71
N PHE A 55 -5.68 1.94 1.62
CA PHE A 55 -5.49 3.39 1.56
C PHE A 55 -6.56 4.01 0.66
N ARG A 56 -7.38 4.88 1.25
CA ARG A 56 -8.45 5.60 0.55
C ARG A 56 -8.26 7.11 0.71
N PRO A 57 -7.76 7.82 -0.32
CA PRO A 57 -7.64 9.27 -0.26
C PRO A 57 -9.02 9.94 -0.19
N ARG A 58 -9.15 10.98 0.63
CA ARG A 58 -10.30 11.90 0.64
C ARG A 58 -9.88 13.26 0.14
N LEU A 59 -10.53 13.76 -0.91
CA LEU A 59 -10.15 15.00 -1.60
C LEU A 59 -11.08 16.15 -1.24
N GLY A 60 -10.54 17.08 -0.46
CA GLY A 60 -11.16 18.36 -0.08
C GLY A 60 -11.24 19.37 -1.22
N LYS A 61 -11.57 20.62 -0.86
CA LYS A 61 -11.65 21.75 -1.78
C LYS A 61 -10.32 21.97 -2.53
N GLY A 62 -10.39 22.20 -3.85
CA GLY A 62 -9.24 22.57 -4.68
C GLY A 62 -8.30 21.42 -5.07
N VAL A 63 -8.49 20.21 -4.54
CA VAL A 63 -7.60 19.08 -4.84
C VAL A 63 -8.10 18.29 -6.05
N ARG A 64 -7.24 18.12 -7.05
CA ARG A 64 -7.56 17.38 -8.27
C ARG A 64 -7.56 15.87 -8.02
N ARG A 65 -8.55 15.16 -8.60
CA ARG A 65 -8.58 13.69 -8.65
C ARG A 65 -7.41 13.17 -9.49
N ARG A 66 -6.73 12.14 -8.99
CA ARG A 66 -5.70 11.37 -9.68
C ARG A 66 -6.23 9.98 -9.99
N ASP A 67 -5.59 9.30 -10.93
CA ASP A 67 -5.69 7.85 -11.09
C ASP A 67 -5.25 7.14 -9.79
N THR A 68 -5.84 5.97 -9.51
CA THR A 68 -5.66 5.26 -8.23
C THR A 68 -4.20 4.91 -7.96
N SER A 69 -3.46 4.44 -8.98
CA SER A 69 -2.04 4.10 -8.88
C SER A 69 -1.16 5.31 -8.50
N ASN A 70 -1.60 6.54 -8.78
CA ASN A 70 -0.88 7.76 -8.40
C ASN A 70 -0.91 8.04 -6.88
N ALA A 71 -1.71 7.29 -6.13
CA ALA A 71 -1.70 7.31 -4.67
C ALA A 71 -0.60 6.42 -4.08
N SER A 72 0.13 5.63 -4.88
CA SER A 72 1.15 4.70 -4.37
C SER A 72 2.23 5.39 -3.55
N MET A 73 2.64 6.60 -3.96
CA MET A 73 3.59 7.39 -3.16
C MET A 73 3.01 7.89 -1.83
N THR A 74 1.71 8.17 -1.78
CA THR A 74 1.05 8.52 -0.51
C THR A 74 1.01 7.30 0.40
N ALA A 75 0.61 6.13 -0.13
CA ALA A 75 0.55 4.89 0.61
C ALA A 75 1.92 4.50 1.18
N LYS A 76 2.99 4.51 0.35
CA LYS A 76 4.34 4.17 0.84
C LYS A 76 4.80 5.08 1.98
N LEU A 77 4.56 6.39 1.86
CA LEU A 77 4.96 7.34 2.91
C LEU A 77 4.17 7.16 4.20
N LEU A 78 2.90 6.77 4.11
CA LEU A 78 2.05 6.51 5.26
C LEU A 78 2.37 5.15 5.91
N GLU A 79 2.66 4.11 5.12
CA GLU A 79 3.15 2.81 5.59
C GLU A 79 4.45 2.96 6.39
N ASP A 80 5.48 3.61 5.83
CA ASP A 80 6.72 3.96 6.56
C ASP A 80 6.42 4.72 7.86
N ALA A 81 5.43 5.60 7.84
CA ALA A 81 5.05 6.42 8.98
C ALA A 81 4.31 5.63 10.06
N LEU A 82 3.56 4.58 9.70
CA LEU A 82 2.92 3.67 10.66
C LEU A 82 3.95 2.86 11.45
N VAL A 83 5.01 2.40 10.79
CA VAL A 83 6.16 1.76 11.45
C VAL A 83 6.82 2.72 12.43
N LYS A 84 7.12 3.94 11.99
CA LYS A 84 7.72 4.97 12.85
C LYS A 84 6.83 5.42 14.00
N ALA A 85 5.51 5.35 13.83
CA ALA A 85 4.54 5.67 14.87
C ALA A 85 4.36 4.51 15.87
N GLY A 86 4.97 3.36 15.62
CA GLY A 86 4.86 2.17 16.49
C GLY A 86 3.57 1.39 16.31
N VAL A 87 2.79 1.66 15.25
CA VAL A 87 1.56 0.91 14.95
C VAL A 87 1.90 -0.44 14.31
N LEU A 88 2.88 -0.44 13.41
CA LEU A 88 3.41 -1.65 12.78
C LEU A 88 4.83 -1.91 13.29
N ALA A 89 5.20 -3.18 13.44
CA ALA A 89 6.56 -3.54 13.83
C ALA A 89 7.58 -3.28 12.71
N ASP A 90 7.20 -3.55 11.45
CA ASP A 90 8.00 -3.32 10.24
C ASP A 90 7.07 -3.23 9.00
N ASP A 91 7.61 -2.86 7.83
CA ASP A 91 6.88 -2.80 6.54
C ASP A 91 7.16 -3.98 5.60
N THR A 92 7.84 -5.02 6.11
CA THR A 92 8.13 -6.24 5.35
C THR A 92 6.90 -7.14 5.23
N GLU A 93 6.94 -8.11 4.31
CA GLU A 93 5.85 -9.08 4.08
C GLU A 93 5.47 -9.94 5.31
N ALA A 94 6.40 -10.04 6.27
CA ALA A 94 6.20 -10.68 7.56
C ALA A 94 5.23 -9.89 8.47
N HIS A 95 4.96 -8.61 8.17
CA HIS A 95 4.07 -7.74 8.93
C HIS A 95 2.97 -7.12 8.07
N VAL A 96 3.26 -6.81 6.80
CA VAL A 96 2.30 -6.25 5.84
C VAL A 96 2.15 -7.19 4.66
N ARG A 97 1.04 -7.94 4.62
CA ARG A 97 0.80 -8.92 3.55
C ARG A 97 0.32 -8.25 2.26
N ARG A 98 -0.58 -7.28 2.37
CA ARG A 98 -1.17 -6.59 1.21
C ARG A 98 -1.27 -5.10 1.44
N VAL A 99 -1.07 -4.36 0.35
CA VAL A 99 -1.36 -2.92 0.25
C VAL A 99 -2.37 -2.72 -0.87
N ILE A 100 -3.52 -2.16 -0.51
CA ILE A 100 -4.65 -1.92 -1.41
C ILE A 100 -4.82 -0.41 -1.57
N LEU A 101 -4.81 0.05 -2.81
CA LEU A 101 -5.09 1.45 -3.13
C LEU A 101 -6.51 1.57 -3.65
N GLU A 102 -7.33 2.36 -2.97
CA GLU A 102 -8.67 2.65 -3.43
C GLU A 102 -8.78 3.98 -4.19
N PRO A 103 -9.76 4.10 -5.11
CA PRO A 103 -10.08 5.36 -5.73
C PRO A 103 -10.35 6.44 -4.68
N ALA A 104 -9.93 7.66 -4.98
CA ALA A 104 -10.15 8.77 -4.06
C ALA A 104 -11.65 9.11 -3.92
N GLU A 105 -12.09 9.27 -2.68
CA GLU A 105 -13.39 9.85 -2.34
C GLU A 105 -13.34 11.37 -2.54
N ILE A 106 -14.42 11.93 -3.10
CA ILE A 106 -14.53 13.37 -3.30
C ILE A 106 -15.51 13.92 -2.27
N ASP A 107 -14.97 14.67 -1.32
CA ASP A 107 -15.75 15.45 -0.36
C ASP A 107 -15.16 16.84 -0.29
N ARG A 108 -15.80 17.80 -0.97
CA ARG A 108 -15.29 19.17 -1.10
C ARG A 108 -15.43 20.01 0.16
N GLN A 109 -16.15 19.52 1.16
CA GLN A 109 -16.33 20.20 2.45
C GLN A 109 -15.36 19.66 3.51
N ALA A 110 -14.86 18.44 3.33
CA ALA A 110 -13.94 17.82 4.27
C ALA A 110 -12.48 18.24 4.09
N VAL A 111 -11.69 17.99 5.13
CA VAL A 111 -10.23 18.09 5.10
C VAL A 111 -9.67 17.00 4.18
N THR A 112 -8.69 17.38 3.35
CA THR A 112 -7.97 16.45 2.49
C THR A 112 -7.06 15.56 3.32
N GLY A 113 -7.10 14.26 3.05
CA GLY A 113 -6.23 13.31 3.72
C GLY A 113 -6.37 11.92 3.14
N THR A 114 -5.98 10.92 3.92
CA THR A 114 -6.05 9.52 3.54
C THR A 114 -6.58 8.72 4.72
N THR A 115 -7.69 8.02 4.50
CA THR A 115 -8.16 6.99 5.43
C THR A 115 -7.31 5.74 5.21
N ILE A 116 -6.77 5.21 6.30
CA ILE A 116 -6.03 3.95 6.34
C ILE A 116 -6.90 2.97 7.10
N GLU A 117 -7.25 1.86 6.46
CA GLU A 117 -7.81 0.70 7.13
C GLU A 117 -6.69 -0.28 7.40
N ILE A 118 -6.56 -0.68 8.67
CA ILE A 118 -5.58 -1.66 9.14
C ILE A 118 -6.37 -2.90 9.51
N ILE A 119 -6.26 -3.95 8.71
CA ILE A 119 -6.98 -5.20 8.86
C ILE A 119 -6.02 -6.21 9.45
N GLU A 120 -6.13 -6.48 10.74
CA GLU A 120 -5.34 -7.51 11.42
C GLU A 120 -5.77 -8.90 10.91
N LEU A 121 -4.78 -9.74 10.63
CA LEU A 121 -4.98 -11.07 10.10
C LEU A 121 -4.88 -12.10 11.22
N ASP A 122 -5.70 -13.14 11.11
CA ASP A 122 -5.54 -14.37 11.87
C ASP A 122 -4.50 -15.26 11.17
N ASP A 123 -3.43 -15.61 11.89
CA ASP A 123 -2.35 -16.45 11.38
C ASP A 123 -2.80 -17.90 11.11
N GLU A 124 -3.89 -18.36 11.73
CA GLU A 124 -4.49 -19.66 11.43
C GLU A 124 -5.14 -19.68 10.04
N GLU A 125 -5.86 -18.61 9.69
CA GLU A 125 -6.53 -18.48 8.39
C GLU A 125 -5.54 -18.13 7.27
N TYR A 126 -4.48 -17.37 7.58
CA TYR A 126 -3.53 -16.84 6.61
C TYR A 126 -2.07 -17.11 6.95
N PRO A 127 -1.64 -18.38 6.99
CA PRO A 127 -0.28 -18.74 7.33
C PRO A 127 0.73 -18.05 6.40
N LEU A 128 1.91 -17.75 6.94
CA LEU A 128 3.04 -17.29 6.15
C LEU A 128 3.41 -18.35 5.11
N GLN A 129 3.14 -18.07 3.84
CA GLN A 129 3.48 -18.97 2.74
C GLN A 129 4.99 -18.93 2.51
N GLY A 130 5.68 -20.08 2.62
CA GLY A 130 7.10 -20.20 2.24
C GLY A 130 8.06 -20.80 3.27
N MET A 131 7.60 -21.16 4.48
CA MET A 131 8.44 -21.85 5.49
C MET A 131 8.04 -23.31 5.73
N GLY A 132 7.55 -23.98 4.69
CA GLY A 132 7.25 -25.42 4.68
C GLY A 132 7.10 -25.92 3.26
N GLY A 133 7.95 -26.87 2.84
CA GLY A 133 7.93 -27.46 1.52
C GLY A 133 6.57 -28.11 1.22
N GLY A 134 6.00 -27.75 0.07
CA GLY A 134 4.75 -28.31 -0.42
C GLY A 134 4.22 -27.47 -1.56
N LEU A 135 4.55 -27.86 -2.78
CA LEU A 135 3.93 -27.34 -4.00
C LEU A 135 2.41 -27.41 -3.85
N SER A 136 1.75 -26.26 -3.75
CA SER A 136 0.32 -26.18 -4.02
C SER A 136 0.15 -26.15 -5.55
N PRO A 137 -0.71 -26.99 -6.14
CA PRO A 137 -0.81 -27.12 -7.58
C PRO A 137 -1.58 -25.92 -8.12
N VAL A 138 -0.86 -24.86 -8.53
CA VAL A 138 -1.43 -23.91 -9.47
C VAL A 138 -1.52 -24.65 -10.80
N ALA A 139 -2.74 -24.99 -11.17
CA ALA A 139 -3.07 -25.64 -12.43
C ALA A 139 -2.33 -24.96 -13.59
N ASP A 140 -1.51 -25.76 -14.27
CA ASP A 140 -0.83 -25.44 -15.52
C ASP A 140 -1.86 -25.12 -16.60
N ALA A 141 -2.20 -23.84 -16.70
CA ALA A 141 -3.06 -23.30 -17.73
C ALA A 141 -2.26 -22.24 -18.50
N GLY A 142 -1.29 -22.68 -19.31
CA GLY A 142 -0.76 -21.74 -20.30
C GLY A 142 0.57 -22.07 -20.97
N ASN A 143 0.82 -23.30 -21.42
CA ASN A 143 1.84 -23.47 -22.46
C ASN A 143 1.48 -24.53 -23.50
N ARG A 144 0.55 -24.18 -24.40
CA ARG A 144 0.30 -24.93 -25.64
C ARG A 144 0.45 -24.02 -26.87
N LYS A 145 1.63 -23.42 -27.05
CA LYS A 145 2.08 -22.87 -28.35
C LYS A 145 3.62 -22.85 -28.44
N ALA A 146 4.26 -24.02 -28.43
CA ALA A 146 5.69 -24.12 -28.80
C ALA A 146 6.15 -25.49 -29.35
N GLU A 147 5.26 -26.46 -29.61
CA GLU A 147 5.65 -27.79 -30.13
C GLU A 147 4.88 -28.19 -31.40
N ARG A 148 4.78 -27.27 -32.36
CA ARG A 148 4.30 -27.60 -33.70
C ARG A 148 5.12 -26.87 -34.77
N ALA A 149 6.44 -27.06 -34.75
CA ALA A 149 7.35 -26.53 -35.77
C ALA A 149 8.62 -27.38 -35.98
N THR A 150 8.58 -28.70 -35.73
CA THR A 150 9.73 -29.60 -35.96
C THR A 150 9.34 -30.97 -36.51
N LYS A 151 8.33 -31.05 -37.39
CA LYS A 151 8.00 -32.27 -38.15
C LYS A 151 7.64 -32.09 -39.64
N GLU A 152 8.06 -30.99 -40.27
CA GLU A 152 8.00 -30.84 -41.73
C GLU A 152 9.32 -30.29 -42.27
N THR A 153 10.36 -31.12 -42.28
CA THR A 153 11.50 -31.10 -43.23
C THR A 153 12.32 -32.36 -42.97
N ALA A 154 11.77 -33.50 -43.35
CA ALA A 154 12.48 -34.76 -43.52
C ALA A 154 11.65 -35.67 -44.44
N ALA A 155 11.60 -35.28 -45.71
CA ALA A 155 11.25 -36.13 -46.86
C ALA A 155 11.93 -35.51 -48.08
#